data_AF-A0A969CMP1-F1
#
_entry.id   AF-A0A969CMP1-F1
#
_cell.length_a   1.000
_cell.length_b   1.000
_cell.length_c   1.000
_cell.angle_alpha   90.00
_cell.angle_beta   90.00
_cell.angle_gamma   90.00
#
_symmetry.space_group_name_H-M   'P 1'
#
loop_
_entity.id
_entity.type
_entity.pdbx_description
1 polymer ?
#
loop_
_entity_poly.entity_id
_entity_poly.type
_entity_poly.pdbx_seq_one_letter_code
_entity_poly.pdbx_strand_id
1 'polypeptide(L)'
;MSVIVGIIPIAIAIGILLLWWSPKVTALEQFLKYQLALEEEQPERLLYLAVPLDTYRSFFNLELPRLLIQCYQVRLIVFDPEEEAIIKWQK
;
A
#
# COMPACT_ATOMS: atom_id res chain seq x y z
N MET A 1 13.24 0.10 -48.61
CA MET A 1 13.71 -1.24 -48.21
C MET A 1 13.90 -1.18 -46.70
N SER A 2 13.04 -1.67 -45.82
CA SER A 2 11.89 -2.58 -45.90
C SER A 2 10.74 -2.07 -45.01
N VAL A 3 9.57 -2.63 -45.26
CA VAL A 3 8.22 -2.19 -44.88
C VAL A 3 7.71 -3.10 -43.73
N ILE A 4 7.00 -2.51 -42.76
CA ILE A 4 6.12 -3.12 -41.73
C ILE A 4 6.80 -3.85 -40.54
N VAL A 5 6.80 -3.17 -39.39
CA VAL A 5 6.28 -3.71 -38.12
C VAL A 5 5.42 -2.55 -37.58
N GLY A 6 4.14 -2.48 -37.90
CA GLY A 6 3.15 -3.31 -37.24
C GLY A 6 2.68 -2.54 -36.00
N ILE A 7 1.61 -1.77 -36.18
CA ILE A 7 0.82 -1.02 -35.20
C ILE A 7 0.92 -1.68 -33.82
N ILE A 8 1.73 -1.11 -32.92
CA ILE A 8 1.67 -1.46 -31.50
C ILE A 8 0.29 -0.99 -31.03
N PRO A 9 -0.59 -1.88 -30.55
CA PRO A 9 -1.92 -1.46 -30.13
C PRO A 9 -1.75 -0.39 -29.05
N ILE A 10 -2.45 0.74 -29.20
CA ILE A 10 -2.52 1.82 -28.22
C ILE A 10 -2.82 1.27 -26.81
N ALA A 11 -3.49 0.12 -26.70
CA ALA A 11 -3.69 -0.63 -25.46
C ALA A 11 -2.41 -1.03 -24.71
N ILE A 12 -1.32 -1.41 -25.41
CA ILE A 12 -0.02 -1.74 -24.77
C ILE A 12 0.70 -0.46 -24.32
N ALA A 13 0.61 0.61 -25.11
CA ALA A 13 1.17 1.91 -24.73
C ALA A 13 0.45 2.49 -23.50
N ILE A 14 -0.88 2.38 -23.43
CA ILE A 14 -1.69 2.76 -22.26
C ILE A 14 -1.39 1.83 -21.06
N GLY A 15 -1.22 0.53 -21.27
CA GLY A 15 -0.90 -0.41 -20.18
C GLY A 15 0.46 -0.13 -19.52
N ILE A 16 1.49 0.18 -20.31
CA ILE A 16 2.83 0.54 -19.81
C ILE A 16 2.83 1.97 -19.22
N LEU A 17 2.02 2.89 -19.77
CA LEU A 17 1.85 4.24 -19.25
C LEU A 17 1.03 4.28 -17.94
N LEU A 18 0.03 3.41 -17.78
CA LEU A 18 -0.76 3.24 -16.55
C LEU A 18 0.05 2.57 -15.43
N LEU A 19 0.90 1.61 -15.77
CA LEU A 19 1.84 1.00 -14.81
C LEU A 19 2.90 2.00 -14.30
N TRP A 20 3.13 3.09 -15.02
CA TRP A 20 4.08 4.16 -14.64
C TRP A 20 3.41 5.45 -14.15
N TRP A 21 2.07 5.53 -14.19
CA TRP A 21 1.30 6.70 -13.78
C TRP A 21 0.08 6.30 -12.93
N SER A 22 0.32 5.91 -11.67
CA SER A 22 -0.46 6.42 -10.53
C SER A 22 0.12 5.95 -9.18
N PRO A 23 0.03 6.79 -8.14
CA PRO A 23 1.00 6.87 -7.07
C PRO A 23 0.59 6.05 -5.83
N LYS A 24 1.47 6.05 -4.83
CA LYS A 24 1.50 5.32 -3.55
C LYS A 24 0.26 5.44 -2.62
N VAL A 25 -0.97 5.47 -3.12
CA VAL A 25 -2.22 5.56 -2.32
C VAL A 25 -2.88 4.18 -2.13
N THR A 26 -2.51 3.19 -2.95
CA THR A 26 -3.22 1.90 -3.02
C THR A 26 -3.08 1.06 -1.75
N ALA A 27 -1.96 1.13 -1.02
CA ALA A 27 -1.74 0.27 0.15
C ALA A 27 -2.71 0.59 1.30
N LEU A 28 -3.00 1.87 1.54
CA LEU A 28 -3.91 2.28 2.61
C LEU A 28 -5.37 2.02 2.22
N GLU A 29 -5.75 2.31 0.97
CA GLU A 29 -7.07 1.95 0.46
C GLU A 29 -7.31 0.44 0.51
N GLN A 30 -6.32 -0.36 0.10
CA GLN A 30 -6.41 -1.82 0.21
C GLN A 30 -6.53 -2.26 1.66
N PHE A 31 -5.73 -1.68 2.57
CA PHE A 31 -5.81 -1.99 3.99
C PHE A 31 -7.21 -1.74 4.56
N LEU A 32 -7.80 -0.57 4.30
CA LEU A 32 -9.14 -0.22 4.79
C LEU A 32 -10.20 -1.17 4.25
N LYS A 33 -10.10 -1.59 2.98
CA LYS A 33 -11.02 -2.58 2.39
C LYS A 33 -10.92 -3.94 3.08
N TYR A 34 -9.71 -4.40 3.38
CA TYR A 34 -9.52 -5.67 4.11
C TYR A 34 -9.93 -5.57 5.57
N GLN A 35 -9.70 -4.43 6.23
CA GLN A 35 -10.18 -4.19 7.59
C GLN A 35 -11.70 -4.31 7.64
N LEU A 36 -12.40 -3.60 6.75
CA LEU A 36 -13.86 -3.65 6.69
C LEU A 36 -14.38 -5.06 6.39
N ALA A 37 -13.75 -5.77 5.44
CA ALA A 37 -14.13 -7.15 5.13
C ALA A 37 -13.92 -8.11 6.31
N LEU A 38 -12.82 -7.94 7.06
CA LEU A 38 -12.53 -8.77 8.23
C LEU A 38 -13.45 -8.47 9.42
N GLU A 39 -13.85 -7.22 9.61
CA GLU A 39 -14.84 -6.85 10.65
C GLU A 39 -16.19 -7.55 10.41
N GLU A 40 -16.60 -7.71 9.15
CA GLU A 40 -17.85 -8.36 8.78
C GLU A 40 -17.75 -9.90 8.80
N GLU A 41 -16.69 -10.48 8.24
CA GLU A 41 -16.60 -11.94 8.09
C GLU A 41 -15.97 -12.63 9.31
N GLN A 42 -14.95 -12.02 9.93
CA GLN A 42 -14.09 -12.66 10.94
C GLN A 42 -13.59 -11.65 11.99
N PRO A 43 -14.50 -11.09 12.81
CA PRO A 43 -14.18 -9.99 13.73
C PRO A 43 -13.16 -10.35 14.82
N GLU A 44 -12.92 -11.64 15.07
CA GLU A 44 -11.91 -12.11 16.02
C GLU A 44 -10.47 -11.97 15.48
N ARG A 45 -10.28 -11.77 14.17
CA ARG A 45 -8.95 -11.63 13.58
C ARG A 45 -8.46 -10.19 13.65
N LEU A 46 -7.33 -10.01 14.30
CA LEU A 46 -6.65 -8.72 14.38
C LEU A 46 -5.83 -8.47 13.11
N LEU A 47 -6.25 -7.50 12.30
CA LEU A 47 -5.49 -7.04 11.15
C LEU A 47 -4.40 -6.06 11.59
N TYR A 48 -3.17 -6.29 11.13
CA TYR A 48 -2.04 -5.38 11.31
C TYR A 48 -1.49 -4.95 9.95
N LEU A 49 -1.26 -3.65 9.78
CA LEU A 49 -0.56 -3.13 8.61
C LEU A 49 0.94 -3.19 8.86
N ALA A 50 1.65 -4.03 8.11
CA ALA A 50 3.10 -4.10 8.14
C ALA A 50 3.70 -2.96 7.29
N VAL A 51 4.58 -2.17 7.90
CA VAL A 51 5.20 -0.98 7.27
C VAL A 51 6.71 -1.01 7.48
N PRO A 52 7.52 -0.81 6.44
CA PRO A 52 8.97 -0.65 6.59
C PRO A 52 9.32 0.58 7.44
N LEU A 53 10.38 0.51 8.25
CA LEU A 53 10.82 1.59 9.14
C LEU A 53 10.99 2.94 8.42
N ASP A 54 11.55 2.94 7.21
CA ASP A 54 11.74 4.17 6.41
C ASP A 54 10.42 4.79 5.96
N THR A 55 9.45 3.94 5.62
CA THR A 55 8.10 4.38 5.26
C THR A 55 7.37 4.89 6.51
N TYR A 56 7.54 4.23 7.65
CA TYR A 56 7.03 4.71 8.93
C TYR A 56 7.55 6.13 9.22
N ARG A 57 8.86 6.34 9.11
CA ARG A 57 9.48 7.65 9.38
C ARG A 57 9.12 8.72 8.35
N SER A 58 8.97 8.37 7.08
CA SER A 58 8.73 9.38 6.03
C SER A 58 7.25 9.69 5.83
N PHE A 59 6.40 8.67 5.84
CA PHE A 59 4.97 8.77 5.49
C PHE A 59 4.08 9.06 6.70
N PHE A 60 4.38 8.50 7.88
CA PHE A 60 3.55 8.67 9.08
C PHE A 60 3.90 9.93 9.89
N ASN A 61 4.90 10.68 9.43
CA ASN A 61 5.12 12.06 9.83
C ASN A 61 4.17 13.04 9.14
N LEU A 62 3.45 12.62 8.09
CA LEU A 62 2.39 13.41 7.47
C LEU A 62 1.13 13.39 8.34
N GLU A 63 0.38 14.49 8.31
CA GLU A 63 -0.81 14.70 9.15
C GLU A 63 -1.95 13.74 8.79
N LEU A 64 -2.19 13.52 7.49
CA LEU A 64 -3.31 12.70 7.00
C LEU A 64 -3.18 11.21 7.38
N PRO A 65 -2.05 10.51 7.18
CA PRO A 65 -1.88 9.14 7.64
C PRO A 65 -2.01 8.98 9.17
N ARG A 66 -1.55 9.98 9.94
CA ARG A 66 -1.66 9.98 11.39
C ARG A 66 -3.11 10.06 11.85
N LEU A 67 -3.89 10.97 11.26
CA LEU A 67 -5.33 11.09 11.52
C LEU A 67 -6.07 9.80 11.16
N LEU A 68 -5.74 9.18 10.02
CA LEU A 68 -6.38 7.93 9.62
C LEU A 68 -6.09 6.78 10.59
N ILE A 69 -4.85 6.62 11.08
CA ILE A 69 -4.57 5.62 12.11
C ILE A 69 -5.39 5.87 13.38
N GLN A 70 -5.49 7.13 13.81
CA GLN A 70 -6.23 7.48 15.02
C GLN A 70 -7.72 7.23 14.87
N CYS A 71 -8.30 7.61 13.73
CA CYS A 71 -9.73 7.43 13.46
C CYS A 71 -10.12 5.96 13.31
N TYR A 72 -9.30 5.16 12.62
CA TYR A 72 -9.61 3.76 12.30
C TYR A 72 -8.94 2.75 13.26
N GLN A 73 -8.27 3.23 14.32
CA GLN A 73 -7.55 2.43 15.31
C GLN A 73 -6.64 1.37 14.64
N VAL A 74 -5.94 1.80 13.58
CA VAL A 74 -5.15 0.91 12.74
C VAL A 74 -3.97 0.39 13.54
N ARG A 75 -3.89 -0.93 13.69
CA ARG A 75 -2.74 -1.57 14.32
C ARG A 75 -1.61 -1.68 13.31
N LEU A 76 -0.43 -1.21 13.70
CA LEU A 76 0.75 -1.16 12.84
C LEU A 76 1.83 -2.09 13.36
N ILE A 77 2.52 -2.74 12.43
CA ILE A 77 3.78 -3.43 12.68
C ILE A 77 4.85 -2.74 11.87
N VAL A 78 5.84 -2.16 12.55
CA VAL A 78 7.00 -1.58 11.88
C VAL A 78 8.09 -2.63 11.84
N PHE A 79 8.57 -2.95 10.65
CA PHE A 79 9.68 -3.87 10.44
C PHE A 79 10.84 -3.18 9.74
N ASP A 80 12.05 -3.66 9.98
CA ASP A 80 13.24 -3.26 9.25
C ASP A 80 13.50 -4.29 8.15
N PRO A 81 13.44 -3.89 6.86
CA PRO A 81 13.71 -4.79 5.75
C PRO A 81 15.18 -5.21 5.66
N GLU A 82 16.13 -4.44 6.22
CA GLU A 82 17.56 -4.76 6.18
C GLU A 82 17.92 -5.79 7.25
N GLU A 83 17.37 -5.64 8.46
CA GLU A 83 17.62 -6.54 9.60
C GLU A 83 16.60 -7.70 9.66
N GLU A 84 15.63 -7.74 8.74
CA GLU A 84 14.49 -8.68 8.71
C GLU A 84 13.77 -8.82 10.07
N ALA A 85 13.77 -7.73 10.86
CA ALA A 85 13.34 -7.73 12.25
C ALA A 85 12.11 -6.84 12.48
N ILE A 86 11.23 -7.26 13.38
CA ILE A 86 10.11 -6.43 13.81
C ILE A 86 10.61 -5.43 14.85
N ILE A 87 10.58 -4.15 14.51
CA ILE A 87 11.10 -3.06 15.34
C ILE A 87 10.05 -2.57 16.33
N LYS A 88 8.78 -2.50 15.92
CA LYS A 88 7.73 -1.91 16.77
C LYS A 88 6.35 -2.48 16.49
N TRP A 89 5.60 -2.68 17.56
CA TRP A 89 4.16 -2.94 17.53
C TRP A 89 3.43 -1.70 18.04
N GLN A 90 2.55 -1.12 17.23
CA GLN A 90 1.70 -0.01 17.63
C GLN A 90 0.24 -0.48 17.61
N LYS A 91 -0.39 -0.42 18.78
CA LYS A 91 -1.81 -0.69 18.97
C LYS A 91 -2.64 0.55 18.70
#